data_AF-A0A250IYF3-F1
#
_entry.id   AF-A0A250IYF3-F1
#
_cell.length_a   1.000
_cell.length_b   1.000
_cell.length_c   1.000
_cell.angle_alpha   90.00
_cell.angle_beta   90.00
_cell.angle_gamma   90.00
#
_symmetry.space_group_name_H-M   'P 1'
#
loop_
_entity.id
_entity.type
_entity.pdbx_description
1 polymer ?
#
loop_
_entity_poly.entity_id
_entity_poly.type
_entity_poly.pdbx_seq_one_letter_code
_entity_poly.pdbx_strand_id
1 'polypeptide(L)'
;MKKLSTLTLTGQGTQALLEKGKLVLGKGRLMQGIRALMTVSIANASGTSRALTDAERQSFLDGYSLKLSYGKNGRRTPYNMLTLTRLQRIARFLYGSEWEGYTSTTMGLARTLTTGATTQVQLYVTIPTGRLWQLGAQRRLFGVGRTQAAGMQLELFRKVDVLPSGFTVSGNVTFDIIPDDYSKKGPEQWTYLPEWLEVDETDKVARLPRGCVLLAVERSSTLAASQLTDIAAFVDGEELYTNMSAAQAYTQVLDLPNQPAEGDISDRETVLYSITSDMELRDWLSGNFRVEQITKTLGTTRLGGLVIPIPEHGEVLADVADAAGKNGRNKTLKAVSAAAYYGIAGGELPHSLYPYLPMVLLDTDDKEFQRFPGLVSQGGGATDVYLPGSLIANGRAMYAQAMANQEPALAEDVVRQAALAVPGCVQDTHGLSRQGSPVLTSVRALLTA
;
A
#
# COMPACT_ATOMS: atom_id res chain seq x y z
N MET A 1 19.55 10.74 7.27
CA MET A 1 18.94 10.49 5.94
C MET A 1 19.35 11.63 5.00
N LYS A 2 19.57 11.36 3.71
CA LYS A 2 20.07 12.37 2.75
C LYS A 2 18.89 12.95 1.96
N LYS A 3 18.77 14.27 1.93
CA LYS A 3 17.85 15.01 1.05
C LYS A 3 18.18 14.73 -0.42
N LEU A 4 17.17 14.38 -1.21
CA LEU A 4 17.31 14.07 -2.64
C LEU A 4 16.94 15.24 -3.54
N SER A 5 15.83 15.93 -3.24
CA SER A 5 15.29 17.00 -4.06
C SER A 5 14.46 17.97 -3.21
N THR A 6 14.19 19.16 -3.75
CA THR A 6 13.23 20.12 -3.20
C THR A 6 12.16 20.38 -4.25
N LEU A 7 10.90 20.13 -3.90
CA LEU A 7 9.76 20.58 -4.68
C LEU A 7 9.27 21.92 -4.14
N THR A 8 8.92 22.85 -5.00
CA THR A 8 8.46 24.20 -4.61
C THR A 8 7.11 24.51 -5.24
N LEU A 9 6.14 24.88 -4.42
CA LEU A 9 4.81 25.34 -4.82
C LEU A 9 4.75 26.87 -4.60
N THR A 10 4.76 27.63 -5.69
CA THR A 10 4.95 29.09 -5.67
C THR A 10 3.70 29.90 -5.33
N GLY A 11 2.52 29.27 -5.32
CA GLY A 11 1.26 29.94 -5.01
C GLY A 11 0.04 29.02 -5.13
N GLN A 12 -1.14 29.54 -4.85
CA GLN A 12 -2.39 28.82 -5.10
C GLN A 12 -2.51 28.38 -6.57
N GLY A 13 -3.02 27.16 -6.80
CA GLY A 13 -3.20 26.58 -8.13
C GLY A 13 -1.91 26.03 -8.75
N THR A 14 -0.78 26.08 -8.04
CA THR A 14 0.50 25.57 -8.54
C THR A 14 0.67 24.08 -8.29
N GLN A 15 1.52 23.46 -9.11
CA GLN A 15 1.92 22.07 -8.97
C GLN A 15 3.45 21.96 -9.01
N ALA A 16 3.99 20.94 -8.33
CA ALA A 16 5.39 20.56 -8.39
C ALA A 16 5.52 19.07 -8.65
N LEU A 17 6.49 18.70 -9.47
CA LEU A 17 6.68 17.34 -9.96
C LEU A 17 8.08 16.83 -9.60
N LEU A 18 8.14 15.70 -8.91
CA LEU A 18 9.32 14.85 -8.86
C LEU A 18 9.24 13.84 -10.01
N GLU A 19 10.05 14.08 -11.04
CA GLU A 19 10.12 13.24 -12.23
C GLU A 19 10.67 11.84 -11.93
N LYS A 20 10.36 10.90 -12.83
CA LYS A 20 10.97 9.55 -12.82
C LYS A 20 12.49 9.65 -12.85
N GLY A 21 13.14 8.74 -12.14
CA GLY A 21 14.60 8.68 -12.01
C GLY A 21 15.18 9.63 -10.95
N LYS A 22 14.39 10.53 -10.36
CA LYS A 22 14.86 11.45 -9.31
C LYS A 22 14.81 10.86 -7.90
N LEU A 23 13.91 9.90 -7.66
CA LEU A 23 13.86 9.15 -6.41
C LEU A 23 14.85 7.98 -6.45
N VAL A 24 16.10 8.25 -6.09
CA VAL A 24 17.21 7.28 -6.20
C VAL A 24 17.51 6.64 -4.85
N LEU A 25 17.49 5.30 -4.82
CA LEU A 25 17.92 4.50 -3.67
C LEU A 25 19.25 3.79 -3.94
N GLY A 26 20.04 3.61 -2.89
CA GLY A 26 21.27 2.80 -2.96
C GLY A 26 21.00 1.30 -3.18
N LYS A 27 22.00 0.56 -3.67
CA LYS A 27 21.93 -0.91 -3.72
C LYS A 27 21.80 -1.46 -2.29
N GLY A 28 20.96 -2.48 -2.10
CA GLY A 28 20.72 -3.09 -0.78
C GLY A 28 19.92 -2.20 0.17
N ARG A 29 19.15 -1.25 -0.37
CA ARG A 29 18.20 -0.42 0.40
C ARG A 29 16.77 -0.76 0.01
N LEU A 30 15.86 -0.68 0.97
CA LEU A 30 14.42 -0.67 0.75
C LEU A 30 13.82 0.55 1.40
N MET A 31 12.93 1.21 0.67
CA MET A 31 12.19 2.39 1.13
C MET A 31 10.78 2.00 1.56
N GLN A 32 10.38 2.36 2.77
CA GLN A 32 9.02 2.08 3.29
C GLN A 32 8.10 3.29 3.20
N GLY A 33 8.66 4.48 2.96
CA GLY A 33 7.94 5.69 2.61
C GLY A 33 8.83 6.78 2.08
N ILE A 34 8.20 7.82 1.56
CA ILE A 34 8.84 9.08 1.18
C ILE A 34 8.48 10.09 2.27
N ARG A 35 9.47 10.56 3.03
CA ARG A 35 9.31 11.67 3.95
C ARG A 35 9.58 12.97 3.20
N ALA A 36 8.64 13.91 3.27
CA ALA A 36 8.77 15.23 2.71
C ALA A 36 8.72 16.26 3.84
N LEU A 37 9.85 16.92 4.13
CA LEU A 37 9.85 18.04 5.06
C LEU A 37 9.18 19.23 4.38
N MET A 38 7.94 19.51 4.78
CA MET A 38 7.17 20.64 4.33
C MET A 38 7.57 21.87 5.14
N THR A 39 8.08 22.91 4.48
CA THR A 39 8.32 24.22 5.09
C THR A 39 7.39 25.24 4.47
N VAL A 40 6.65 25.94 5.33
CA VAL A 40 5.59 26.88 4.94
C VAL A 40 5.56 28.07 5.90
N SER A 41 5.28 29.24 5.37
CA SER A 41 5.06 30.45 6.15
C SER A 41 3.57 30.74 6.26
N ILE A 42 3.08 30.99 7.47
CA ILE A 42 1.66 31.27 7.75
C ILE A 42 1.54 32.67 8.35
N ALA A 43 0.78 33.55 7.69
CA ALA A 43 0.41 34.85 8.20
C ALA A 43 -0.82 34.73 9.10
N ASN A 44 -0.78 35.40 10.26
CA ASN A 44 -1.91 35.44 11.20
C ASN A 44 -2.57 36.83 11.22
N ALA A 45 -3.75 36.94 10.61
CA ALA A 45 -4.62 38.12 10.65
C ALA A 45 -5.86 37.92 11.54
N SER A 46 -5.89 36.86 12.37
CA SER A 46 -7.05 36.47 13.22
C SER A 46 -7.31 37.41 14.41
N GLY A 47 -6.55 38.49 14.56
CA GLY A 47 -6.64 39.43 15.68
C GLY A 47 -6.04 38.94 17.00
N THR A 48 -5.71 37.65 17.15
CA THR A 48 -5.13 37.08 18.38
C THR A 48 -3.99 36.11 18.10
N SER A 49 -3.00 36.07 19.00
CA SER A 49 -1.84 35.18 18.86
C SER A 49 -2.20 33.82 19.43
N ARG A 50 -2.27 32.81 18.57
CA ARG A 50 -2.65 31.44 18.96
C ARG A 50 -2.13 30.42 17.96
N ALA A 51 -2.16 29.15 18.35
CA ALA A 51 -1.94 28.05 17.42
C ALA A 51 -3.20 27.79 16.56
N LEU A 52 -3.02 27.05 15.48
CA LEU A 52 -4.12 26.47 14.73
C LEU A 52 -4.82 25.40 15.60
N THR A 53 -6.15 25.44 15.65
CA THR A 53 -6.95 24.36 16.23
C THR A 53 -6.81 23.08 15.40
N ASP A 54 -7.23 21.91 15.91
CA ASP A 54 -7.15 20.68 15.11
C ASP A 54 -7.94 20.78 13.80
N ALA A 55 -9.15 21.34 13.82
CA ALA A 55 -9.95 21.55 12.62
C ALA A 55 -9.27 22.48 11.60
N GLU A 56 -8.58 23.52 12.06
CA GLU A 56 -7.81 24.43 11.20
C GLU A 56 -6.56 23.76 10.63
N ARG A 57 -5.90 22.87 11.39
CA ARG A 57 -4.78 22.06 10.91
C ARG A 57 -5.21 21.08 9.82
N GLN A 58 -6.37 20.44 9.98
CA GLN A 58 -6.94 19.58 8.95
C GLN A 58 -7.31 20.38 7.69
N SER A 59 -7.97 21.53 7.87
CA SER A 59 -8.31 22.43 6.75
C SER A 59 -7.05 22.89 6.00
N PHE A 60 -5.96 23.14 6.72
CA PHE A 60 -4.66 23.46 6.12
C PHE A 60 -4.11 22.31 5.27
N LEU A 61 -4.15 21.07 5.77
CA LEU A 61 -3.70 19.91 5.02
C LEU A 61 -4.59 19.60 3.80
N ASP A 62 -5.90 19.89 3.86
CA ASP A 62 -6.82 19.77 2.73
C ASP A 62 -6.54 20.79 1.62
N GLY A 63 -5.86 21.89 1.94
CA GLY A 63 -5.34 22.86 0.98
C GLY A 63 -4.27 22.29 0.04
N TYR A 64 -3.82 21.05 0.26
CA TYR A 64 -2.82 20.37 -0.56
C TYR A 64 -3.30 18.99 -0.98
N SER A 65 -2.87 18.54 -2.15
CA SER A 65 -3.05 17.15 -2.55
C SER A 65 -1.83 16.59 -3.25
N LEU A 66 -1.77 15.28 -3.36
CA LEU A 66 -0.71 14.59 -4.09
C LEU A 66 -1.24 13.52 -5.02
N LYS A 67 -0.42 13.22 -6.03
CA LYS A 67 -0.54 12.02 -6.84
C LYS A 67 0.79 11.28 -6.83
N LEU A 68 0.76 10.00 -6.50
CA LEU A 68 1.90 9.11 -6.59
C LEU A 68 1.59 8.07 -7.67
N SER A 69 2.49 7.94 -8.65
CA SER A 69 2.37 6.90 -9.67
C SER A 69 3.68 6.15 -9.88
N TYR A 70 3.60 4.91 -10.37
CA TYR A 70 4.75 4.06 -10.67
C TYR A 70 4.47 3.07 -11.81
N GLY A 71 5.50 2.32 -12.20
CA GLY A 71 5.46 1.40 -13.34
C GLY A 71 5.62 2.09 -14.70
N LYS A 72 5.51 1.30 -15.77
CA LYS A 72 5.58 1.80 -17.15
C LYS A 72 4.50 2.85 -17.38
N ASN A 73 4.88 4.03 -17.88
CA ASN A 73 3.96 5.16 -18.14
C ASN A 73 3.08 5.61 -16.94
N GLY A 74 3.45 5.28 -15.69
CA GLY A 74 2.64 5.67 -14.52
C GLY A 74 1.33 4.89 -14.41
N ARG A 75 1.28 3.68 -14.99
CA ARG A 75 0.09 2.82 -15.00
C ARG A 75 -0.53 2.62 -13.61
N ARG A 76 0.30 2.52 -12.56
CA ARG A 76 -0.18 2.33 -11.18
C ARG A 76 -0.22 3.66 -10.46
N THR A 77 -1.36 4.00 -9.89
CA THR A 77 -1.59 5.29 -9.20
C THR A 77 -2.22 5.06 -7.83
N PRO A 78 -1.46 4.55 -6.85
CA PRO A 78 -1.99 4.18 -5.53
C PRO A 78 -2.57 5.36 -4.75
N TYR A 79 -2.06 6.57 -5.03
CA TYR A 79 -2.62 7.81 -4.52
C TYR A 79 -2.93 8.72 -5.70
N ASN A 80 -4.21 9.03 -5.90
CA ASN A 80 -4.66 9.88 -6.99
C ASN A 80 -5.35 11.13 -6.44
N MET A 81 -4.68 12.28 -6.51
CA MET A 81 -5.18 13.58 -6.03
C MET A 81 -5.63 13.58 -4.56
N LEU A 82 -4.99 12.75 -3.75
CA LEU A 82 -5.31 12.55 -2.34
C LEU A 82 -4.92 13.78 -1.52
N THR A 83 -5.79 14.26 -0.62
CA THR A 83 -5.43 15.39 0.26
C THR A 83 -4.38 14.97 1.28
N LEU A 84 -3.59 15.93 1.79
CA LEU A 84 -2.61 15.61 2.83
C LEU A 84 -3.27 15.17 4.14
N THR A 85 -4.50 15.62 4.44
CA THR A 85 -5.26 15.12 5.60
C THR A 85 -5.57 13.64 5.48
N ARG A 86 -5.98 13.20 4.29
CA ARG A 86 -6.23 11.79 4.03
C ARG A 86 -4.95 10.98 4.07
N LEU A 87 -3.88 11.49 3.46
CA LEU A 87 -2.57 10.83 3.50
C LEU A 87 -2.06 10.71 4.94
N GLN A 88 -2.26 11.72 5.78
CA GLN A 88 -1.92 11.68 7.19
C GLN A 88 -2.63 10.52 7.89
N ARG A 89 -3.94 10.34 7.67
CA ARG A 89 -4.70 9.23 8.26
C ARG A 89 -4.13 7.88 7.81
N ILE A 90 -3.89 7.72 6.51
CA ILE A 90 -3.29 6.49 5.96
C ILE A 90 -1.89 6.25 6.54
N ALA A 91 -1.06 7.29 6.64
CA ALA A 91 0.28 7.20 7.21
C ALA A 91 0.22 6.83 8.69
N ARG A 92 -0.68 7.44 9.47
CA ARG A 92 -0.93 7.10 10.88
C ARG A 92 -1.26 5.62 11.04
N PHE A 93 -2.15 5.10 10.20
CA PHE A 93 -2.48 3.67 10.18
C PHE A 93 -1.36 2.76 9.71
N LEU A 94 -0.54 3.15 8.72
CA LEU A 94 0.53 2.31 8.18
C LEU A 94 1.85 2.39 8.98
N TYR A 95 2.07 3.49 9.71
CA TYR A 95 3.27 3.75 10.51
C TYR A 95 3.04 3.57 12.01
N GLY A 96 1.79 3.60 12.47
CA GLY A 96 1.41 3.52 13.88
C GLY A 96 1.74 4.79 14.67
N SER A 97 1.92 5.93 13.99
CA SER A 97 2.31 7.20 14.62
C SER A 97 1.89 8.41 13.79
N GLU A 98 1.65 9.52 14.48
CA GLU A 98 1.33 10.81 13.88
C GLU A 98 2.56 11.44 13.20
N TRP A 99 2.32 12.34 12.24
CA TRP A 99 3.39 13.09 11.58
C TRP A 99 4.14 14.01 12.54
N GLU A 100 5.47 13.93 12.49
CA GLU A 100 6.36 14.85 13.17
C GLU A 100 6.07 16.30 12.70
N GLY A 101 5.71 17.17 13.64
CA GLY A 101 5.31 18.55 13.35
C GLY A 101 3.80 18.80 13.33
N TYR A 102 2.94 17.78 13.31
CA TYR A 102 1.47 18.01 13.32
C TYR A 102 0.98 18.57 14.67
N THR A 103 1.43 17.98 15.78
CA THR A 103 1.11 18.39 17.17
C THR A 103 2.22 19.22 17.82
N SER A 104 3.32 19.51 17.11
CA SER A 104 4.46 20.22 17.68
C SER A 104 4.17 21.71 17.89
N THR A 105 4.37 22.17 19.13
CA THR A 105 4.23 23.58 19.55
C THR A 105 5.48 24.42 19.31
N THR A 106 6.60 23.81 18.92
CA THR A 106 7.89 24.49 18.75
C THR A 106 8.14 24.91 17.30
N MET A 107 7.98 23.99 16.36
CA MET A 107 8.23 24.24 14.93
C MET A 107 7.05 23.87 14.04
N GLY A 108 6.05 23.15 14.57
CA GLY A 108 4.97 22.54 13.80
C GLY A 108 3.71 23.37 13.62
N LEU A 109 2.63 22.70 13.20
CA LEU A 109 1.32 23.32 12.98
C LEU A 109 0.61 23.73 14.28
N ALA A 110 1.01 23.17 15.42
CA ALA A 110 0.52 23.58 16.74
C ALA A 110 1.37 24.70 17.37
N ARG A 111 2.33 25.28 16.62
CA ARG A 111 3.11 26.44 17.05
C ARG A 111 2.21 27.67 17.14
N THR A 112 2.42 28.48 18.17
CA THR A 112 1.75 29.79 18.29
C THR A 112 2.15 30.70 17.14
N LEU A 113 1.16 31.20 16.41
CA LEU A 113 1.32 32.15 15.32
C LEU A 113 1.06 33.55 15.87
N THR A 114 2.06 34.43 15.86
CA THR A 114 1.94 35.80 16.39
C THR A 114 1.06 36.66 15.50
N THR A 115 0.11 37.40 16.09
CA THR A 115 -0.80 38.31 15.36
C THR A 115 -0.02 39.33 14.55
N GLY A 116 -0.41 39.56 13.30
CA GLY A 116 0.23 40.52 12.41
C GLY A 116 1.61 40.07 11.90
N ALA A 117 2.08 38.89 12.28
CA ALA A 117 3.35 38.33 11.83
C ALA A 117 3.13 37.17 10.85
N THR A 118 4.18 36.86 10.11
CA THR A 118 4.29 35.63 9.33
C THR A 118 5.25 34.69 10.07
N THR A 119 4.76 33.51 10.44
CA THR A 119 5.56 32.51 11.16
C THR A 119 5.84 31.33 10.25
N GLN A 120 7.11 30.91 10.18
CA GLN A 120 7.49 29.68 9.50
C GLN A 120 7.15 28.47 10.37
N VAL A 121 6.52 27.47 9.76
CA VAL A 121 6.22 26.17 10.35
C VAL A 121 6.77 25.05 9.47
N GLN A 122 7.08 23.93 10.11
CA GLN A 122 7.70 22.76 9.51
C GLN A 122 7.01 21.48 10.00
N LEU A 123 6.74 20.56 9.07
CA LEU A 123 6.25 19.22 9.39
C LEU A 123 6.74 18.21 8.37
N TYR A 124 6.83 16.94 8.79
CA TYR A 124 7.14 15.83 7.90
C TYR A 124 5.87 15.18 7.39
N VAL A 125 5.60 15.39 6.11
CA VAL A 125 4.57 14.66 5.37
C VAL A 125 5.13 13.30 4.98
N THR A 126 4.54 12.22 5.48
CA THR A 126 4.97 10.86 5.14
C THR A 126 4.04 10.27 4.09
N ILE A 127 4.59 9.91 2.93
CA ILE A 127 3.90 9.23 1.84
C ILE A 127 4.25 7.74 1.93
N PRO A 128 3.33 6.87 2.35
CA PRO A 128 3.64 5.45 2.56
C PRO A 128 3.95 4.73 1.25
N THR A 129 4.96 3.85 1.27
CA THR A 129 5.34 3.05 0.09
C THR A 129 5.66 1.61 0.44
N GLY A 130 5.09 1.08 1.53
CA GLY A 130 5.29 -0.32 1.93
C GLY A 130 5.52 -0.56 3.41
N ARG A 131 5.47 0.47 4.27
CA ARG A 131 5.41 0.20 5.72
C ARG A 131 4.05 -0.36 6.09
N LEU A 132 4.07 -1.46 6.84
CA LEU A 132 2.91 -2.09 7.47
C LEU A 132 3.33 -2.41 8.91
N TRP A 133 3.16 -1.46 9.83
CA TRP A 133 3.68 -1.60 11.20
C TRP A 133 3.06 -2.76 11.97
N GLN A 134 1.82 -3.11 11.61
CA GLN A 134 1.04 -4.23 12.16
C GLN A 134 1.81 -5.56 12.09
N LEU A 135 2.62 -5.75 11.04
CA LEU A 135 3.38 -6.99 10.82
C LEU A 135 4.61 -7.16 11.73
N GLY A 136 4.83 -6.29 12.72
CA GLY A 136 5.92 -6.43 13.68
C GLY A 136 7.29 -6.65 13.01
N ALA A 137 7.90 -7.82 13.20
CA ALA A 137 9.18 -8.17 12.58
C ALA A 137 9.07 -8.38 11.05
N GLN A 138 7.95 -8.89 10.56
CA GLN A 138 7.67 -9.11 9.14
C GLN A 138 7.41 -7.81 8.37
N ARG A 139 7.30 -6.66 9.04
CA ARG A 139 7.18 -5.35 8.36
C ARG A 139 8.31 -5.06 7.36
N ARG A 140 9.46 -5.73 7.52
CA ARG A 140 10.61 -5.62 6.61
C ARG A 140 10.46 -6.44 5.33
N LEU A 141 9.38 -7.21 5.21
CA LEU A 141 9.02 -7.97 4.01
C LEU A 141 8.64 -7.00 2.89
N PHE A 142 7.94 -5.92 3.23
CA PHE A 142 7.40 -4.93 2.31
C PHE A 142 8.29 -3.70 2.21
N GLY A 143 8.39 -3.16 1.01
CA GLY A 143 9.16 -1.96 0.73
C GLY A 143 9.57 -1.87 -0.73
N VAL A 144 9.79 -0.65 -1.17
CA VAL A 144 10.13 -0.33 -2.55
C VAL A 144 11.64 -0.42 -2.72
N GLY A 145 12.07 -1.25 -3.66
CA GLY A 145 13.46 -1.32 -4.11
C GLY A 145 13.84 -0.20 -5.09
N ARG A 146 15.14 -0.08 -5.37
CA ARG A 146 15.72 0.99 -6.21
C ARG A 146 15.10 1.15 -7.61
N THR A 147 14.71 0.06 -8.26
CA THR A 147 14.15 0.00 -9.61
C THR A 147 12.74 0.53 -9.62
N GLN A 148 11.93 0.09 -8.65
CA GLN A 148 10.59 0.60 -8.47
C GLN A 148 10.62 2.08 -8.05
N ALA A 149 11.48 2.47 -7.10
CA ALA A 149 11.65 3.86 -6.66
C ALA A 149 12.04 4.79 -7.82
N ALA A 150 13.00 4.39 -8.65
CA ALA A 150 13.38 5.16 -9.84
C ALA A 150 12.22 5.28 -10.87
N GLY A 151 11.26 4.35 -10.84
CA GLY A 151 10.06 4.41 -11.67
C GLY A 151 8.94 5.28 -11.11
N MET A 152 9.06 5.79 -9.88
CA MET A 152 8.04 6.58 -9.22
C MET A 152 8.03 8.03 -9.70
N GLN A 153 6.83 8.60 -9.70
CA GLN A 153 6.57 10.00 -10.00
C GLN A 153 5.64 10.55 -8.91
N LEU A 154 6.04 11.66 -8.30
CA LEU A 154 5.26 12.33 -7.25
C LEU A 154 4.88 13.73 -7.73
N GLU A 155 3.60 14.01 -7.78
CA GLU A 155 3.03 15.32 -8.06
C GLU A 155 2.41 15.88 -6.79
N LEU A 156 2.73 17.13 -6.44
CA LEU A 156 2.15 17.86 -5.32
C LEU A 156 1.39 19.07 -5.87
N PHE A 157 0.24 19.36 -5.28
CA PHE A 157 -0.66 20.44 -5.69
C PHE A 157 -0.99 21.32 -4.49
N ARG A 158 -0.97 22.64 -4.71
CA ARG A 158 -1.42 23.65 -3.73
C ARG A 158 -2.75 24.22 -4.20
N LYS A 159 -3.83 23.90 -3.51
CA LYS A 159 -5.21 24.22 -3.90
C LYS A 159 -5.72 25.51 -3.28
N VAL A 160 -5.46 25.70 -1.99
CA VAL A 160 -6.05 26.78 -1.19
C VAL A 160 -5.01 27.36 -0.25
N ASP A 161 -4.93 28.68 -0.21
CA ASP A 161 -3.99 29.42 0.65
C ASP A 161 -4.66 30.00 1.90
N VAL A 162 -5.97 30.24 1.84
CA VAL A 162 -6.74 30.83 2.93
C VAL A 162 -7.27 29.73 3.84
N LEU A 163 -6.98 29.86 5.14
CA LEU A 163 -7.53 29.01 6.17
C LEU A 163 -8.68 29.72 6.89
N PRO A 164 -9.55 28.98 7.59
CA PRO A 164 -10.54 29.59 8.47
C PRO A 164 -9.90 30.55 9.48
N SER A 165 -10.72 31.47 10.00
CA SER A 165 -10.36 32.36 11.11
C SER A 165 -9.22 33.35 10.83
N GLY A 166 -8.90 33.66 9.57
CA GLY A 166 -7.95 34.73 9.23
C GLY A 166 -6.47 34.32 9.20
N PHE A 167 -6.17 33.03 9.03
CA PHE A 167 -4.81 32.59 8.69
C PHE A 167 -4.66 32.42 7.18
N THR A 168 -3.47 32.69 6.65
CA THR A 168 -3.20 32.52 5.21
C THR A 168 -1.77 32.08 4.98
N VAL A 169 -1.59 31.15 4.05
CA VAL A 169 -0.28 30.72 3.58
C VAL A 169 0.39 31.86 2.83
N SER A 170 1.60 32.21 3.23
CA SER A 170 2.40 33.30 2.65
C SER A 170 3.63 32.77 1.93
N GLY A 171 3.86 33.27 0.72
CA GLY A 171 5.03 32.92 -0.09
C GLY A 171 5.03 31.47 -0.60
N ASN A 172 6.22 30.94 -0.83
CA ASN A 172 6.43 29.61 -1.38
C ASN A 172 6.28 28.53 -0.29
N VAL A 173 5.76 27.38 -0.69
CA VAL A 173 5.78 26.15 0.12
C VAL A 173 6.82 25.22 -0.47
N THR A 174 7.70 24.68 0.36
CA THR A 174 8.75 23.76 -0.10
C THR A 174 8.59 22.39 0.54
N PHE A 175 8.93 21.34 -0.22
CA PHE A 175 8.94 19.97 0.22
C PHE A 175 10.31 19.36 -0.07
N ASP A 176 11.09 19.14 0.99
CA ASP A 176 12.38 18.46 0.88
C ASP A 176 12.17 16.95 0.94
N ILE A 177 12.43 16.28 -0.17
CA ILE A 177 12.17 14.85 -0.37
C ILE A 177 13.31 14.02 0.21
N ILE A 178 12.96 13.10 1.12
CA ILE A 178 13.86 12.23 1.86
C ILE A 178 13.28 10.81 1.85
N PRO A 179 13.98 9.81 1.32
CA PRO A 179 13.52 8.43 1.42
C PRO A 179 13.65 7.95 2.87
N ASP A 180 12.59 7.32 3.38
CA ASP A 180 12.64 6.55 4.63
C ASP A 180 13.05 5.12 4.29
N ASP A 181 14.36 4.92 4.16
CA ASP A 181 14.98 3.66 3.73
C ASP A 181 15.82 3.00 4.83
N TYR A 182 15.92 1.67 4.75
CA TYR A 182 16.81 0.88 5.59
C TYR A 182 17.67 -0.07 4.77
N SER A 183 18.80 -0.47 5.35
CA SER A 183 19.69 -1.47 4.77
C SER A 183 19.08 -2.85 4.86
N LYS A 184 19.00 -3.54 3.72
CA LYS A 184 18.56 -4.92 3.60
C LYS A 184 19.65 -5.77 2.95
N LYS A 185 19.88 -6.96 3.49
CA LYS A 185 20.70 -7.99 2.85
C LYS A 185 19.89 -8.71 1.77
N GLY A 186 20.56 -8.99 0.65
CA GLY A 186 20.00 -9.75 -0.45
C GLY A 186 19.35 -8.90 -1.55
N PRO A 187 18.61 -9.56 -2.44
CA PRO A 187 18.07 -8.96 -3.65
C PRO A 187 17.00 -7.90 -3.37
N GLU A 188 16.79 -7.11 -4.40
CA GLU A 188 15.83 -6.03 -4.43
C GLU A 188 14.38 -6.53 -4.41
N GLN A 189 13.44 -5.69 -4.02
CA GLN A 189 12.01 -5.98 -4.06
C GLN A 189 11.21 -5.00 -4.91
N TRP A 190 10.08 -5.50 -5.39
CA TRP A 190 9.00 -4.74 -5.98
C TRP A 190 7.72 -5.04 -5.20
N THR A 191 7.05 -4.02 -4.69
CA THR A 191 5.86 -4.16 -3.84
C THR A 191 4.67 -3.45 -4.47
N TYR A 192 3.52 -4.12 -4.57
CA TYR A 192 2.27 -3.45 -4.90
C TYR A 192 1.83 -2.59 -3.71
N LEU A 193 1.70 -1.29 -3.94
CA LEU A 193 1.38 -0.35 -2.88
C LEU A 193 -0.13 -0.38 -2.58
N PRO A 194 -0.53 -0.27 -1.30
CA PRO A 194 -1.94 -0.11 -0.95
C PRO A 194 -2.54 1.15 -1.60
N GLU A 195 -3.74 1.02 -2.16
CA GLU A 195 -4.47 2.09 -2.82
C GLU A 195 -5.60 2.57 -1.91
N TRP A 196 -5.82 3.89 -1.89
CA TRP A 196 -6.98 4.46 -1.22
C TRP A 196 -8.14 4.58 -2.20
N LEU A 197 -9.25 3.94 -1.87
CA LEU A 197 -10.44 3.86 -2.71
C LEU A 197 -11.65 4.39 -1.94
N GLU A 198 -12.52 5.12 -2.64
CA GLU A 198 -13.71 5.74 -2.06
C GLU A 198 -14.93 5.36 -2.91
N VAL A 199 -16.03 5.02 -2.25
CA VAL A 199 -17.30 4.64 -2.86
C VAL A 199 -18.42 5.32 -2.07
N ASP A 200 -19.27 6.06 -2.78
CA ASP A 200 -20.50 6.62 -2.24
C ASP A 200 -21.68 5.76 -2.69
N GLU A 201 -22.48 5.28 -1.74
CA GLU A 201 -23.60 4.38 -2.02
C GLU A 201 -24.89 4.85 -1.35
N THR A 202 -25.96 4.94 -2.12
CA THR A 202 -27.30 5.32 -1.63
C THR A 202 -28.11 4.12 -1.14
N ASP A 203 -27.80 2.92 -1.62
CA ASP A 203 -28.44 1.69 -1.20
C ASP A 203 -27.99 1.24 0.21
N LYS A 204 -28.57 0.13 0.68
CA LYS A 204 -28.20 -0.47 1.97
C LYS A 204 -26.80 -1.09 1.97
N VAL A 205 -26.25 -1.43 0.81
CA VAL A 205 -25.05 -2.26 0.72
C VAL A 205 -23.95 -1.51 -0.03
N ALA A 206 -22.90 -1.09 0.67
CA ALA A 206 -21.71 -0.49 0.07
C ALA A 206 -20.59 -1.53 -0.03
N ARG A 207 -19.79 -1.48 -1.12
CA ARG A 207 -18.72 -2.45 -1.39
C ARG A 207 -17.46 -1.77 -1.90
N LEU A 208 -16.31 -2.17 -1.36
CA LEU A 208 -15.00 -1.81 -1.91
C LEU A 208 -14.60 -2.80 -3.02
N PRO A 209 -13.74 -2.39 -3.97
CA PRO A 209 -13.16 -3.29 -4.96
C PRO A 209 -12.36 -4.44 -4.34
N ARG A 210 -12.17 -5.50 -5.15
CA ARG A 210 -11.47 -6.73 -4.73
C ARG A 210 -10.00 -6.47 -4.40
N GLY A 211 -9.52 -7.05 -3.32
CA GLY A 211 -8.10 -7.05 -2.95
C GLY A 211 -7.87 -7.50 -1.51
N CYS A 212 -6.65 -7.31 -1.01
CA CYS A 212 -6.38 -7.45 0.42
C CYS A 212 -6.76 -6.15 1.11
N VAL A 213 -7.82 -6.21 1.89
CA VAL A 213 -8.35 -5.04 2.59
C VAL A 213 -7.50 -4.86 3.85
N LEU A 214 -6.92 -3.69 4.04
CA LEU A 214 -6.13 -3.38 5.23
C LEU A 214 -6.95 -2.54 6.22
N LEU A 215 -7.77 -1.64 5.69
CA LEU A 215 -8.60 -0.73 6.47
C LEU A 215 -9.88 -0.44 5.67
N ALA A 216 -11.02 -0.45 6.35
CA ALA A 216 -12.28 0.05 5.83
C ALA A 216 -12.94 0.99 6.85
N VAL A 217 -13.43 2.13 6.38
CA VAL A 217 -14.03 3.18 7.22
C VAL A 217 -15.30 3.72 6.58
N GLU A 218 -16.27 4.08 7.40
CA GLU A 218 -17.35 4.99 7.02
C GLU A 218 -16.95 6.42 7.35
N ARG A 219 -17.13 7.32 6.38
CA ARG A 219 -16.51 8.64 6.37
C ARG A 219 -17.46 9.79 6.68
N SER A 220 -18.74 9.52 6.96
CA SER A 220 -19.71 10.57 7.21
C SER A 220 -19.52 11.19 8.59
N SER A 221 -19.05 10.42 9.57
CA SER A 221 -18.72 10.95 10.90
C SER A 221 -17.66 10.14 11.64
N THR A 222 -17.08 10.77 12.66
CA THR A 222 -16.23 10.13 13.67
C THR A 222 -16.97 9.02 14.40
N LEU A 223 -16.28 8.02 14.94
CA LEU A 223 -16.92 6.93 15.69
C LEU A 223 -17.86 7.44 16.81
N ALA A 224 -17.43 8.44 17.58
CA ALA A 224 -18.20 9.01 18.69
C ALA A 224 -19.51 9.70 18.25
N ALA A 225 -19.64 10.05 16.97
CA ALA A 225 -20.82 10.69 16.37
C ALA A 225 -21.44 9.80 15.29
N SER A 226 -21.12 8.51 15.26
CA SER A 226 -21.62 7.58 14.25
C SER A 226 -23.10 7.28 14.45
N GLN A 227 -23.85 7.28 13.35
CA GLN A 227 -25.28 6.93 13.33
C GLN A 227 -25.52 5.48 12.86
N LEU A 228 -24.46 4.71 12.61
CA LEU A 228 -24.56 3.33 12.17
C LEU A 228 -24.88 2.40 13.35
N THR A 229 -26.17 2.06 13.51
CA THR A 229 -26.66 1.27 14.66
C THR A 229 -26.90 -0.21 14.36
N ASP A 230 -27.28 -0.57 13.13
CA ASP A 230 -27.54 -1.96 12.72
C ASP A 230 -26.81 -2.28 11.41
N ILE A 231 -25.57 -2.75 11.52
CA ILE A 231 -24.74 -3.09 10.36
C ILE A 231 -24.30 -4.56 10.36
N ALA A 232 -24.04 -5.07 9.17
CA ALA A 232 -23.35 -6.33 8.92
C ALA A 232 -22.15 -6.10 8.00
N ALA A 233 -20.99 -6.65 8.35
CA ALA A 233 -19.76 -6.49 7.60
C ALA A 233 -19.19 -7.84 7.18
N PHE A 234 -18.68 -7.91 5.95
CA PHE A 234 -18.17 -9.13 5.34
C PHE A 234 -16.92 -8.85 4.52
N VAL A 235 -16.05 -9.86 4.39
CA VAL A 235 -15.01 -9.92 3.34
C VAL A 235 -15.21 -11.19 2.53
N ASP A 236 -15.58 -11.04 1.26
CA ASP A 236 -15.82 -12.15 0.32
C ASP A 236 -16.77 -13.28 0.80
N GLY A 237 -17.72 -12.93 1.67
CA GLY A 237 -18.68 -13.88 2.26
C GLY A 237 -18.31 -14.37 3.65
N GLU A 238 -17.09 -14.11 4.12
CA GLU A 238 -16.72 -14.27 5.53
C GLU A 238 -17.37 -13.17 6.34
N GLU A 239 -18.25 -13.54 7.28
CA GLU A 239 -18.92 -12.61 8.17
C GLU A 239 -17.95 -12.16 9.27
N LEU A 240 -17.74 -10.85 9.37
CA LEU A 240 -16.97 -10.26 10.45
C LEU A 240 -17.85 -10.04 11.68
N TYR A 241 -19.05 -9.49 11.45
CA TYR A 241 -20.06 -9.22 12.46
C TYR A 241 -21.39 -8.86 11.79
N THR A 242 -22.49 -9.06 12.51
CA THR A 242 -23.86 -8.75 12.05
C THR A 242 -24.74 -8.28 13.20
N ASN A 243 -25.77 -7.48 12.89
CA ASN A 243 -26.69 -6.88 13.87
C ASN A 243 -25.97 -6.12 15.01
N MET A 244 -24.93 -5.37 14.67
CA MET A 244 -24.17 -4.57 15.64
C MET A 244 -24.14 -3.10 15.22
N SER A 245 -24.04 -2.20 16.20
CA SER A 245 -23.65 -0.81 15.94
C SER A 245 -22.15 -0.71 15.65
N ALA A 246 -21.74 0.37 14.99
CA ALA A 246 -20.32 0.62 14.72
C ALA A 246 -19.49 0.72 16.02
N ALA A 247 -20.06 1.28 17.09
CA ALA A 247 -19.40 1.35 18.40
C ALA A 247 -19.21 -0.04 19.04
N GLN A 248 -20.19 -0.94 18.89
CA GLN A 248 -20.07 -2.32 19.35
C GLN A 248 -19.05 -3.10 18.53
N ALA A 249 -19.09 -2.99 17.20
CA ALA A 249 -18.09 -3.62 16.33
C ALA A 249 -16.67 -3.15 16.68
N TYR A 250 -16.49 -1.84 16.87
CA TYR A 250 -15.20 -1.24 17.25
C TYR A 250 -14.63 -1.79 18.55
N THR A 251 -15.46 -1.96 19.57
CA THR A 251 -15.03 -2.35 20.92
C THR A 251 -15.02 -3.86 21.15
N GLN A 252 -15.92 -4.61 20.53
CA GLN A 252 -16.13 -6.04 20.83
C GLN A 252 -15.51 -6.97 19.78
N VAL A 253 -15.34 -6.49 18.54
CA VAL A 253 -14.88 -7.33 17.42
C VAL A 253 -13.53 -6.87 16.90
N LEU A 254 -13.34 -5.58 16.69
CA LEU A 254 -12.09 -5.05 16.15
C LEU A 254 -10.99 -4.88 17.21
N ASP A 255 -11.35 -4.92 18.51
CA ASP A 255 -10.47 -4.70 19.69
C ASP A 255 -9.50 -3.51 19.55
N LEU A 256 -9.92 -2.47 18.85
CA LEU A 256 -9.12 -1.28 18.57
C LEU A 256 -8.81 -0.37 19.77
N PRO A 257 -9.52 -0.39 20.91
CA PRO A 257 -9.12 0.37 22.11
C PRO A 257 -7.71 0.06 22.61
N ASN A 258 -7.15 -1.11 22.26
CA ASN A 258 -5.79 -1.53 22.63
C ASN A 258 -4.71 -1.04 21.65
N GLN A 259 -5.08 -0.41 20.53
CA GLN A 259 -4.10 0.22 19.66
C GLN A 259 -3.50 1.47 20.33
N PRO A 260 -2.21 1.78 20.12
CA PRO A 260 -1.63 3.02 20.63
C PRO A 260 -2.51 4.21 20.22
N ALA A 261 -2.88 5.07 21.16
CA ALA A 261 -3.74 6.22 20.90
C ALA A 261 -3.26 7.10 19.73
N GLU A 262 -1.95 7.13 19.48
CA GLU A 262 -1.33 7.85 18.35
C GLU A 262 -1.55 7.19 16.97
N GLY A 263 -2.11 5.98 16.91
CA GLY A 263 -2.45 5.24 15.69
C GLY A 263 -3.95 5.24 15.32
N ASP A 264 -4.82 5.65 16.24
CA ASP A 264 -6.27 5.49 16.11
C ASP A 264 -6.91 6.47 15.11
N ILE A 265 -7.59 5.97 14.07
CA ILE A 265 -8.34 6.77 13.07
C ILE A 265 -9.77 7.08 13.54
N SER A 266 -10.26 6.42 14.60
CA SER A 266 -11.64 6.50 15.07
C SER A 266 -12.06 7.90 15.53
N ASP A 267 -11.08 8.73 15.92
CA ASP A 267 -11.22 10.14 16.26
C ASP A 267 -11.74 10.99 15.11
N ARG A 268 -11.67 10.48 13.87
CA ARG A 268 -11.98 11.22 12.64
C ARG A 268 -13.00 10.52 11.75
N GLU A 269 -13.03 9.19 11.76
CA GLU A 269 -13.92 8.39 10.92
C GLU A 269 -14.38 7.13 11.65
N THR A 270 -15.49 6.55 11.22
CA THR A 270 -15.99 5.32 11.82
C THR A 270 -15.25 4.12 11.22
N VAL A 271 -14.38 3.48 12.00
CA VAL A 271 -13.66 2.28 11.54
C VAL A 271 -14.59 1.07 11.51
N LEU A 272 -14.67 0.39 10.37
CA LEU A 272 -15.51 -0.79 10.17
C LEU A 272 -14.68 -2.09 10.05
N TYR A 273 -13.45 -1.99 9.59
CA TYR A 273 -12.49 -3.09 9.56
C TYR A 273 -11.07 -2.54 9.56
N SER A 274 -10.15 -3.24 10.21
CA SER A 274 -8.76 -2.81 10.34
C SER A 274 -7.89 -4.03 10.63
N ILE A 275 -6.77 -4.17 9.91
CA ILE A 275 -5.72 -5.09 10.35
C ILE A 275 -5.04 -4.52 11.60
N THR A 276 -4.79 -5.38 12.57
CA THR A 276 -4.22 -5.03 13.87
C THR A 276 -2.85 -5.67 14.06
N SER A 277 -2.08 -5.24 15.06
CA SER A 277 -0.70 -5.69 15.27
C SER A 277 -0.55 -7.09 15.86
N ASP A 278 -1.64 -7.64 16.38
CA ASP A 278 -1.78 -9.00 16.90
C ASP A 278 -2.14 -10.01 15.80
N MET A 279 -2.66 -9.55 14.65
CA MET A 279 -2.90 -10.40 13.49
C MET A 279 -1.59 -10.80 12.82
N GLU A 280 -1.46 -12.10 12.54
CA GLU A 280 -0.43 -12.59 11.65
C GLU A 280 -0.86 -12.41 10.19
N LEU A 281 0.10 -12.49 9.27
CA LEU A 281 -0.19 -12.38 7.83
C LEU A 281 -1.24 -13.41 7.38
N ARG A 282 -1.29 -14.58 8.01
CA ARG A 282 -2.26 -15.65 7.68
C ARG A 282 -3.71 -15.29 8.01
N ASP A 283 -3.91 -14.36 8.94
CA ASP A 283 -5.23 -13.93 9.40
C ASP A 283 -5.80 -12.81 8.51
N TRP A 284 -5.02 -12.33 7.53
CA TRP A 284 -5.43 -11.25 6.65
C TRP A 284 -6.47 -11.74 5.64
N LEU A 285 -7.49 -10.91 5.46
CA LEU A 285 -8.58 -11.23 4.56
C LEU A 285 -8.37 -10.60 3.19
N SER A 286 -8.74 -11.36 2.17
CA SER A 286 -8.72 -10.94 0.77
C SER A 286 -10.09 -11.14 0.16
N GLY A 287 -10.57 -10.15 -0.58
CA GLY A 287 -11.95 -10.15 -1.02
C GLY A 287 -12.46 -8.78 -1.39
N ASN A 288 -13.78 -8.68 -1.54
CA ASN A 288 -14.49 -7.42 -1.50
C ASN A 288 -14.96 -7.18 -0.07
N PHE A 289 -14.53 -6.07 0.56
CA PHE A 289 -15.16 -5.64 1.80
C PHE A 289 -16.56 -5.10 1.49
N ARG A 290 -17.55 -5.60 2.22
CA ARG A 290 -18.96 -5.22 2.12
C ARG A 290 -19.48 -4.80 3.48
N VAL A 291 -20.13 -3.64 3.54
CA VAL A 291 -20.95 -3.25 4.68
C VAL A 291 -22.40 -3.12 4.25
N GLU A 292 -23.30 -3.70 5.03
CA GLU A 292 -24.74 -3.64 4.85
C GLU A 292 -25.37 -2.91 6.04
N GLN A 293 -26.18 -1.89 5.75
CA GLN A 293 -27.07 -1.24 6.71
C GLN A 293 -28.37 -2.03 6.79
N ILE A 294 -28.49 -2.89 7.80
CA ILE A 294 -29.69 -3.72 8.04
C ILE A 294 -30.89 -2.80 8.20
N THR A 295 -30.74 -1.82 9.11
CA THR A 295 -31.58 -0.63 9.18
C THR A 295 -30.87 0.50 8.45
N LYS A 296 -31.52 1.10 7.44
CA LYS A 296 -30.98 2.22 6.69
C LYS A 296 -31.00 3.48 7.56
N THR A 297 -29.86 3.82 8.13
CA THR A 297 -29.68 4.96 9.05
C THR A 297 -29.04 6.15 8.35
N LEU A 298 -28.05 5.89 7.48
CA LEU A 298 -27.42 6.91 6.64
C LEU A 298 -28.08 6.95 5.27
N GLY A 299 -28.49 8.15 4.82
CA GLY A 299 -29.01 8.36 3.46
C GLY A 299 -28.01 7.98 2.36
N THR A 300 -26.71 8.24 2.59
CA THR A 300 -25.61 7.80 1.73
C THR A 300 -24.50 7.25 2.61
N THR A 301 -24.05 6.02 2.35
CA THR A 301 -22.85 5.46 2.96
C THR A 301 -21.63 5.91 2.18
N ARG A 302 -20.71 6.61 2.83
CA ARG A 302 -19.44 7.04 2.22
C ARG A 302 -18.34 6.10 2.68
N LEU A 303 -18.14 5.02 1.93
CA LEU A 303 -17.18 3.98 2.26
C LEU A 303 -15.79 4.35 1.72
N GLY A 304 -14.79 4.33 2.59
CA GLY A 304 -13.38 4.45 2.21
C GLY A 304 -12.63 3.18 2.57
N GLY A 305 -11.60 2.85 1.80
CA GLY A 305 -10.75 1.72 2.13
C GLY A 305 -9.32 1.83 1.63
N LEU A 306 -8.42 1.23 2.39
CA LEU A 306 -7.03 1.02 1.99
C LEU A 306 -6.90 -0.45 1.56
N VAL A 307 -6.72 -0.67 0.26
CA VAL A 307 -6.77 -2.01 -0.34
C VAL A 307 -5.51 -2.26 -1.16
N ILE A 308 -4.86 -3.40 -0.98
CA ILE A 308 -3.82 -3.86 -1.91
C ILE A 308 -4.53 -4.57 -3.08
N PRO A 309 -4.44 -4.04 -4.31
CA PRO A 309 -5.13 -4.63 -5.44
C PRO A 309 -4.49 -5.95 -5.88
N ILE A 310 -5.28 -6.83 -6.50
CA ILE A 310 -4.75 -8.00 -7.21
C ILE A 310 -4.31 -7.54 -8.61
N PRO A 311 -3.01 -7.60 -8.95
CA PRO A 311 -2.55 -7.27 -10.30
C PRO A 311 -2.98 -8.36 -11.30
N GLU A 312 -3.44 -7.95 -12.48
CA GLU A 312 -3.73 -8.90 -13.55
C GLU A 312 -2.45 -9.51 -14.14
N HIS A 313 -2.56 -10.66 -14.82
CA HIS A 313 -1.38 -11.41 -15.29
C HIS A 313 -0.49 -10.57 -16.20
N GLY A 314 -1.10 -9.96 -17.21
CA GLY A 314 -0.40 -9.08 -18.16
C GLY A 314 0.21 -7.86 -17.47
N GLU A 315 -0.35 -7.41 -16.35
CA GLU A 315 0.26 -6.34 -15.57
C GLU A 315 1.54 -6.79 -14.88
N VAL A 316 1.53 -7.95 -14.23
CA VAL A 316 2.72 -8.53 -13.58
C VAL A 316 3.83 -8.74 -14.62
N LEU A 317 3.52 -9.32 -15.78
CA LEU A 317 4.49 -9.52 -16.87
C LEU A 317 5.12 -8.20 -17.32
N ALA A 318 4.31 -7.16 -17.48
CA ALA A 318 4.77 -5.84 -17.88
C ALA A 318 5.59 -5.13 -16.80
N ASP A 319 5.27 -5.33 -15.51
CA ASP A 319 6.07 -4.78 -14.40
C ASP A 319 7.44 -5.46 -14.32
N VAL A 320 7.51 -6.77 -14.56
CA VAL A 320 8.80 -7.51 -14.65
C VAL A 320 9.63 -7.05 -15.85
N ALA A 321 9.01 -6.87 -17.02
CA ALA A 321 9.69 -6.33 -18.20
C ALA A 321 10.19 -4.90 -17.96
N ASP A 322 9.35 -4.04 -17.36
CA ASP A 322 9.71 -2.67 -17.01
C ASP A 322 10.88 -2.64 -16.01
N ALA A 323 10.89 -3.53 -15.02
CA ALA A 323 11.99 -3.66 -14.08
C ALA A 323 13.30 -4.13 -14.75
N ALA A 324 13.22 -5.04 -15.73
CA ALA A 324 14.37 -5.50 -16.51
C ALA A 324 14.94 -4.44 -17.47
N GLY A 325 14.06 -3.58 -18.03
CA GLY A 325 14.45 -2.51 -18.95
C GLY A 325 14.88 -1.19 -18.29
N LYS A 326 14.46 -0.90 -17.04
CA LYS A 326 14.77 0.37 -16.36
C LYS A 326 16.22 0.47 -15.85
N ASN A 327 16.68 1.72 -15.73
CA ASN A 327 17.98 2.12 -15.16
C ASN A 327 19.23 1.56 -15.88
N GLY A 328 19.17 1.37 -17.20
CA GLY A 328 20.34 0.95 -17.98
C GLY A 328 20.92 -0.39 -17.55
N ARG A 329 20.14 -1.23 -16.83
CA ARG A 329 20.58 -2.57 -16.49
C ARG A 329 20.75 -3.39 -17.76
N ASN A 330 19.76 -3.33 -18.67
CA ASN A 330 19.69 -4.21 -19.84
C ASN A 330 20.13 -5.64 -19.48
N LYS A 331 19.68 -6.10 -18.30
CA LYS A 331 20.06 -7.37 -17.71
C LYS A 331 18.90 -8.34 -17.81
N THR A 332 19.22 -9.62 -17.76
CA THR A 332 18.25 -10.65 -17.46
C THR A 332 17.87 -10.54 -15.98
N LEU A 333 16.60 -10.27 -15.71
CA LEU A 333 16.04 -10.28 -14.36
C LEU A 333 14.99 -11.37 -14.25
N LYS A 334 14.96 -12.03 -13.10
CA LYS A 334 13.92 -12.97 -12.72
C LYS A 334 13.20 -12.48 -11.47
N ALA A 335 11.88 -12.35 -11.56
CA ALA A 335 11.01 -12.06 -10.44
C ALA A 335 10.50 -13.35 -9.80
N VAL A 336 10.67 -13.47 -8.48
CA VAL A 336 10.25 -14.62 -7.66
C VAL A 336 9.32 -14.10 -6.57
N SER A 337 8.29 -14.86 -6.20
CA SER A 337 7.45 -14.53 -5.05
C SER A 337 8.28 -14.44 -3.78
N ALA A 338 8.10 -13.37 -2.98
CA ALA A 338 8.76 -13.24 -1.69
C ALA A 338 8.41 -14.40 -0.74
N ALA A 339 7.22 -15.00 -0.84
CA ALA A 339 6.86 -16.18 -0.05
C ALA A 339 7.82 -17.34 -0.29
N ALA A 340 8.11 -17.65 -1.55
CA ALA A 340 9.02 -18.73 -1.91
C ALA A 340 10.47 -18.38 -1.55
N TYR A 341 10.91 -17.15 -1.84
CA TYR A 341 12.29 -16.73 -1.58
C TYR A 341 12.65 -16.74 -0.08
N TYR A 342 11.74 -16.25 0.77
CA TYR A 342 11.97 -16.18 2.23
C TYR A 342 11.47 -17.42 2.99
N GLY A 343 10.86 -18.40 2.31
CA GLY A 343 10.33 -19.60 2.96
C GLY A 343 9.12 -19.33 3.85
N ILE A 344 8.30 -18.33 3.52
CA ILE A 344 7.05 -17.99 4.26
C ILE A 344 5.97 -19.05 4.00
N ALA A 345 6.18 -19.92 3.00
CA ALA A 345 5.22 -20.93 2.52
C ALA A 345 5.09 -22.20 3.40
N GLY A 346 5.61 -22.22 4.63
CA GLY A 346 5.61 -23.39 5.53
C GLY A 346 4.24 -23.80 6.09
N GLY A 347 3.19 -23.79 5.28
CA GLY A 347 1.81 -24.12 5.67
C GLY A 347 1.01 -22.96 6.27
N GLU A 348 1.65 -21.84 6.54
CA GLU A 348 1.02 -20.73 7.27
C GLU A 348 0.36 -19.70 6.35
N LEU A 349 0.80 -19.51 5.11
CA LEU A 349 0.27 -18.46 4.24
C LEU A 349 -0.88 -18.97 3.34
N PRO A 350 -2.12 -18.45 3.49
CA PRO A 350 -3.20 -18.73 2.57
C PRO A 350 -2.84 -18.38 1.12
N HIS A 351 -3.17 -19.25 0.17
CA HIS A 351 -2.89 -19.01 -1.25
C HIS A 351 -3.48 -17.69 -1.75
N SER A 352 -4.61 -17.27 -1.19
CA SER A 352 -5.27 -16.00 -1.52
C SER A 352 -4.39 -14.78 -1.27
N LEU A 353 -3.36 -14.86 -0.42
CA LEU A 353 -2.49 -13.74 -0.07
C LEU A 353 -1.22 -13.63 -0.92
N TYR A 354 -0.89 -14.65 -1.71
CA TYR A 354 0.27 -14.63 -2.62
C TYR A 354 0.31 -13.44 -3.59
N PRO A 355 -0.82 -12.93 -4.16
CA PRO A 355 -0.79 -11.80 -5.08
C PRO A 355 -0.30 -10.49 -4.45
N TYR A 356 -0.48 -10.34 -3.13
CA TYR A 356 -0.17 -9.10 -2.41
C TYR A 356 1.27 -9.07 -1.89
N LEU A 357 1.95 -10.21 -1.92
CA LEU A 357 3.32 -10.29 -1.48
C LEU A 357 4.27 -9.63 -2.49
N PRO A 358 5.37 -9.03 -2.01
CA PRO A 358 6.37 -8.46 -2.88
C PRO A 358 6.98 -9.49 -3.84
N MET A 359 7.44 -9.01 -4.99
CA MET A 359 8.34 -9.78 -5.86
C MET A 359 9.78 -9.50 -5.45
N VAL A 360 10.59 -10.54 -5.37
CA VAL A 360 12.04 -10.46 -5.25
C VAL A 360 12.65 -10.46 -6.64
N LEU A 361 13.48 -9.47 -6.94
CA LEU A 361 14.12 -9.31 -8.25
C LEU A 361 15.56 -9.82 -8.19
N LEU A 362 15.81 -10.94 -8.88
CA LEU A 362 17.11 -11.61 -8.98
C LEU A 362 17.76 -11.29 -10.33
N ASP A 363 19.04 -10.96 -10.34
CA ASP A 363 19.85 -10.94 -11.56
C ASP A 363 20.62 -12.25 -11.75
N THR A 364 21.24 -12.44 -12.92
CA THR A 364 22.00 -13.66 -13.23
C THR A 364 23.23 -13.87 -12.36
N ASP A 365 23.69 -12.82 -11.67
CA ASP A 365 24.85 -12.86 -10.78
C ASP A 365 24.44 -13.33 -9.37
N ASP A 366 23.15 -13.30 -9.04
CA ASP A 366 22.59 -13.82 -7.79
C ASP A 366 22.58 -15.36 -7.80
N LYS A 367 23.14 -15.97 -6.74
CA LYS A 367 23.21 -17.45 -6.59
C LYS A 367 21.83 -18.10 -6.57
N GLU A 368 20.83 -17.35 -6.13
CA GLU A 368 19.43 -17.75 -6.04
C GLU A 368 18.72 -17.77 -7.40
N PHE A 369 19.33 -17.23 -8.46
CA PHE A 369 18.74 -17.22 -9.80
C PHE A 369 18.47 -18.64 -10.34
N GLN A 370 19.22 -19.66 -9.94
CA GLN A 370 18.96 -21.04 -10.36
C GLN A 370 18.21 -21.88 -9.32
N ARG A 371 17.79 -21.27 -8.19
CA ARG A 371 17.15 -22.01 -7.08
C ARG A 371 15.63 -22.05 -7.14
N PHE A 372 15.00 -21.03 -7.71
CA PHE A 372 13.55 -20.84 -7.66
C PHE A 372 12.93 -20.73 -9.06
N PRO A 373 11.69 -21.20 -9.27
CA PRO A 373 10.87 -20.78 -10.41
C PRO A 373 10.60 -19.27 -10.36
N GLY A 374 10.30 -18.65 -11.50
CA GLY A 374 9.93 -17.23 -11.54
C GLY A 374 9.51 -16.74 -12.92
N LEU A 375 9.27 -15.44 -13.04
CA LEU A 375 9.07 -14.76 -14.31
C LEU A 375 10.41 -14.14 -14.76
N VAL A 376 10.90 -14.47 -15.94
CA VAL A 376 12.17 -13.93 -16.46
C VAL A 376 11.91 -12.96 -17.61
N SER A 377 12.64 -11.84 -17.63
CA SER A 377 12.67 -10.92 -18.76
C SER A 377 14.12 -10.50 -19.04
N GLN A 378 14.50 -10.50 -20.31
CA GLN A 378 15.83 -10.08 -20.76
C GLN A 378 15.75 -8.65 -21.33
N GLY A 379 16.40 -7.69 -20.65
CA GLY A 379 16.51 -6.32 -21.13
C GLY A 379 15.17 -5.61 -21.36
N GLY A 380 14.11 -6.05 -20.68
CA GLY A 380 12.75 -5.54 -20.86
C GLY A 380 12.03 -6.05 -22.11
N GLY A 381 12.50 -7.15 -22.70
CA GLY A 381 11.77 -7.91 -23.72
C GLY A 381 10.57 -8.67 -23.15
N ALA A 382 10.10 -9.68 -23.89
CA ALA A 382 9.02 -10.56 -23.45
C ALA A 382 9.35 -11.19 -22.08
N THR A 383 8.33 -11.36 -21.26
CA THR A 383 8.44 -11.98 -19.93
C THR A 383 7.80 -13.36 -20.00
N ASP A 384 8.55 -14.39 -19.61
CA ASP A 384 8.11 -15.77 -19.66
C ASP A 384 8.29 -16.47 -18.32
N VAL A 385 7.52 -17.55 -18.11
CA VAL A 385 7.72 -18.45 -16.95
C VAL A 385 9.02 -19.21 -17.13
N TYR A 386 9.90 -19.12 -16.14
CA TYR A 386 11.20 -19.78 -16.11
C TYR A 386 11.29 -20.76 -14.93
N LEU A 387 11.59 -22.01 -15.23
CA LEU A 387 11.97 -23.03 -14.26
C LEU A 387 13.43 -23.44 -14.51
N PRO A 388 14.30 -23.41 -13.48
CA PRO A 388 15.62 -24.01 -13.55
C PRO A 388 15.56 -25.48 -14.00
N GLY A 389 16.51 -25.91 -14.84
CA GLY A 389 16.51 -27.27 -15.42
C GLY A 389 16.50 -28.38 -14.38
N SER A 390 17.16 -28.20 -13.23
CA SER A 390 17.12 -29.14 -12.11
C SER A 390 15.72 -29.30 -11.49
N LEU A 391 14.96 -28.20 -11.39
CA LEU A 391 13.58 -28.25 -10.91
C LEU A 391 12.64 -28.88 -11.93
N ILE A 392 12.89 -28.66 -13.22
CA ILE A 392 12.13 -29.34 -14.29
C ILE A 392 12.35 -30.85 -14.20
N ALA A 393 13.60 -31.31 -14.13
CA ALA A 393 13.93 -32.73 -14.04
C ALA A 393 13.29 -33.40 -12.81
N ASN A 394 13.42 -32.78 -11.63
CA ASN A 394 12.82 -33.30 -10.40
C ASN A 394 11.29 -33.27 -10.44
N GLY A 395 10.69 -32.17 -10.90
CA GLY A 395 9.23 -32.04 -11.00
C GLY A 395 8.62 -33.04 -11.98
N ARG A 396 9.26 -33.28 -13.13
CA ARG A 396 8.87 -34.33 -14.10
C ARG A 396 8.88 -35.72 -13.45
N ALA A 397 9.95 -36.05 -12.73
CA ALA A 397 10.06 -37.34 -12.06
C ALA A 397 8.96 -37.53 -11.01
N MET A 398 8.70 -36.52 -10.17
CA MET A 398 7.63 -36.56 -9.16
C MET A 398 6.24 -36.63 -9.79
N TYR A 399 5.99 -35.87 -10.85
CA TYR A 399 4.73 -35.89 -11.58
C TYR A 399 4.47 -37.26 -12.21
N ALA A 400 5.46 -37.80 -12.93
CA ALA A 400 5.36 -39.11 -13.57
C ALA A 400 5.15 -40.23 -12.54
N GLN A 401 5.83 -40.16 -11.39
CA GLN A 401 5.66 -41.11 -10.30
C GLN A 401 4.24 -41.05 -9.71
N ALA A 402 3.72 -39.85 -9.43
CA ALA A 402 2.35 -39.68 -8.93
C ALA A 402 1.31 -40.22 -9.93
N MET A 403 1.48 -39.96 -11.23
CA MET A 403 0.60 -40.49 -12.27
C MET A 403 0.71 -42.02 -12.40
N ALA A 404 1.90 -42.59 -12.30
CA ALA A 404 2.11 -44.03 -12.30
C ALA A 404 1.44 -44.72 -11.10
N ASN A 405 1.43 -44.04 -9.94
CA ASN A 405 0.73 -44.47 -8.73
C ASN A 405 -0.78 -44.23 -8.76
N GLN A 406 -1.34 -43.68 -9.85
CA GLN A 406 -2.75 -43.29 -9.97
C GLN A 406 -3.17 -42.22 -8.94
N GLU A 407 -2.26 -41.30 -8.60
CA GLU A 407 -2.47 -40.19 -7.67
C GLU A 407 -2.49 -38.84 -8.41
N PRO A 408 -3.52 -38.55 -9.24
CA PRO A 408 -3.55 -37.32 -10.05
C PRO A 408 -3.60 -36.05 -9.21
N ALA A 409 -4.17 -36.10 -8.00
CA ALA A 409 -4.17 -34.98 -7.06
C ALA A 409 -2.74 -34.61 -6.62
N LEU A 410 -1.90 -35.61 -6.34
CA LEU A 410 -0.50 -35.39 -5.98
C LEU A 410 0.30 -34.83 -7.16
N ALA A 411 0.04 -35.33 -8.37
CA ALA A 411 0.67 -34.81 -9.59
C ALA A 411 0.34 -33.31 -9.80
N GLU A 412 -0.92 -32.92 -9.57
CA GLU A 412 -1.34 -31.52 -9.61
C GLU A 412 -0.73 -30.66 -8.50
N ASP A 413 -0.53 -31.22 -7.31
CA ASP A 413 0.12 -30.49 -6.22
C ASP A 413 1.59 -30.19 -6.51
N VAL A 414 2.31 -31.07 -7.21
CA VAL A 414 3.67 -30.78 -7.70
C VAL A 414 3.67 -29.55 -8.62
N VAL A 415 2.72 -29.45 -9.54
CA VAL A 415 2.56 -28.29 -10.44
C VAL A 415 2.24 -27.03 -9.64
N ARG A 416 1.30 -27.10 -8.70
CA ARG A 416 0.88 -25.95 -7.87
C ARG A 416 2.05 -25.44 -7.03
N GLN A 417 2.80 -26.31 -6.38
CA GLN A 417 3.94 -25.93 -5.53
C GLN A 417 5.03 -25.21 -6.35
N ALA A 418 5.35 -25.71 -7.54
CA ALA A 418 6.29 -25.04 -8.43
C ALA A 418 5.75 -23.68 -8.91
N ALA A 419 4.46 -23.59 -9.24
CA ALA A 419 3.83 -22.38 -9.74
C ALA A 419 3.68 -21.28 -8.67
N LEU A 420 3.46 -21.61 -7.40
CA LEU A 420 3.32 -20.64 -6.30
C LEU A 420 4.54 -19.75 -6.10
N ALA A 421 5.74 -20.21 -6.51
CA ALA A 421 6.95 -19.40 -6.51
C ALA A 421 6.98 -18.32 -7.61
N VAL A 422 6.14 -18.45 -8.64
CA VAL A 422 6.08 -17.54 -9.78
C VAL A 422 5.04 -16.42 -9.50
N PRO A 423 5.44 -15.14 -9.52
CA PRO A 423 4.49 -14.03 -9.35
C PRO A 423 3.35 -14.07 -10.36
N GLY A 424 2.14 -13.69 -9.93
CA GLY A 424 0.95 -13.75 -10.77
C GLY A 424 0.36 -15.15 -10.97
N CYS A 425 0.83 -16.16 -10.22
CA CYS A 425 0.22 -17.49 -10.20
C CYS A 425 -1.21 -17.46 -9.65
N VAL A 426 -1.39 -16.78 -8.52
CA VAL A 426 -2.72 -16.53 -7.92
C VAL A 426 -3.22 -15.19 -8.45
N GLN A 427 -4.46 -15.17 -8.93
CA GLN A 427 -5.10 -13.98 -9.54
C GLN A 427 -6.52 -13.74 -9.03
N ASP A 428 -6.90 -14.46 -7.99
CA ASP A 428 -8.24 -14.49 -7.44
C ASP A 428 -8.17 -14.40 -5.91
N THR A 429 -9.19 -13.79 -5.31
CA THR A 429 -9.30 -13.61 -3.85
C THR A 429 -9.50 -14.94 -3.13
N HIS A 430 -9.88 -16.01 -3.83
CA HIS A 430 -10.02 -17.36 -3.28
C HIS A 430 -8.83 -18.29 -3.61
N GLY A 431 -7.69 -17.72 -4.01
CA GLY A 431 -6.47 -18.48 -4.28
C GLY A 431 -6.48 -19.21 -5.63
N LEU A 432 -5.98 -20.44 -5.65
CA LEU A 432 -5.85 -21.25 -6.88
C LEU A 432 -7.15 -21.95 -7.33
N SER A 433 -8.29 -21.67 -6.68
CA SER A 433 -9.48 -22.53 -6.73
C SER A 433 -10.52 -22.19 -7.82
N ARG A 434 -10.55 -20.96 -8.36
CA ARG A 434 -11.67 -20.49 -9.22
C ARG A 434 -11.31 -20.12 -10.66
N GLN A 435 -10.08 -19.70 -10.95
CA GLN A 435 -9.65 -19.32 -12.31
C GLN A 435 -8.44 -20.13 -12.77
N GLY A 436 -8.44 -20.52 -14.06
CA GLY A 436 -7.27 -21.11 -14.69
C GLY A 436 -6.12 -20.09 -14.74
N SER A 437 -5.02 -20.38 -14.06
CA SER A 437 -3.84 -19.52 -14.07
C SER A 437 -2.97 -19.79 -15.31
N PRO A 438 -2.60 -18.75 -16.10
CA PRO A 438 -1.64 -18.90 -17.20
C PRO A 438 -0.29 -19.45 -16.73
N VAL A 439 0.11 -19.11 -15.49
CA VAL A 439 1.31 -19.64 -14.84
C VAL A 439 1.17 -21.13 -14.59
N LEU A 440 0.05 -21.59 -13.98
CA LEU A 440 -0.19 -23.02 -13.75
C LEU A 440 -0.12 -23.81 -15.07
N THR A 441 -0.72 -23.26 -16.12
CA THR A 441 -0.72 -23.89 -17.47
C THR A 441 0.70 -24.01 -18.01
N SER A 442 1.50 -22.94 -17.91
CA SER A 442 2.88 -22.93 -18.39
C SER A 442 3.79 -23.86 -17.59
N VAL A 443 3.66 -23.85 -16.26
CA VAL A 443 4.40 -24.75 -15.37
C VAL A 443 4.03 -26.21 -15.63
N ARG A 444 2.74 -26.51 -15.79
CA ARG A 444 2.27 -27.85 -16.14
C ARG A 444 2.92 -28.32 -17.44
N ALA A 445 2.87 -27.51 -18.50
CA ALA A 445 3.47 -27.86 -19.78
C ALA A 445 4.98 -28.17 -19.66
N LEU A 446 5.72 -27.43 -18.84
CA LEU A 446 7.15 -27.67 -18.59
C LEU A 446 7.41 -28.99 -17.84
N LEU A 447 6.51 -29.39 -16.93
CA LEU A 447 6.63 -30.59 -16.11
C LEU A 447 6.01 -31.85 -16.73
N THR A 448 5.23 -31.72 -17.81
CA THR A 448 4.60 -32.85 -18.50
C THR A 448 5.15 -33.12 -19.90
N ALA A 449 5.85 -32.14 -20.49
CA ALA A 449 6.68 -32.37 -21.68
C ALA A 449 7.89 -33.25 -21.34
#